data_AF-A0A7X6TZM3-F1
#
_entry.id   AF-A0A7X6TZM3-F1
#
_cell.length_a   1.000
_cell.length_b   1.000
_cell.length_c   1.000
_cell.angle_alpha   90.00
_cell.angle_beta   90.00
_cell.angle_gamma   90.00
#
_symmetry.space_group_name_H-M   'P 1'
#
loop_
_entity.id
_entity.type
_entity.pdbx_description
1 polymer ?
#
loop_
_entity_poly.entity_id
_entity_poly.type
_entity_poly.pdbx_seq_one_letter_code
_entity_poly.pdbx_strand_id
1 'polypeptide(L)'
;FILPYGGNEINYPHLPETHLILETKDGRSCERSLTLPLYANNPDYLQLLRQNDLFFMAELSDYAAVDKFHVTYRLEATPYASATDKEAWIHPLMAAGEEDDYPFESLMQHMTYYIALSLGGQDDRALAGLVARAPCLIHVRLELPTGSAASGDQPAITLPVDPERVPGLRQLIDQELEIYEMVTMDPRDPGEDRPAFD
;
A
#
# COMPACT_ATOMS: atom_id res chain seq x y z
N PHE A 1 24.54 6.88 41.60
CA PHE A 1 23.29 7.16 40.88
C PHE A 1 23.53 6.99 39.40
N ILE A 2 23.21 5.80 38.88
CA ILE A 2 23.15 5.43 37.46
C ILE A 2 21.91 4.54 37.40
N LEU A 3 20.93 4.88 36.58
CA LEU A 3 19.67 4.13 36.50
C LEU A 3 19.92 2.78 35.80
N PRO A 4 19.43 1.65 36.36
CA PRO A 4 19.60 0.33 35.76
C PRO A 4 18.57 0.15 34.63
N TYR A 5 19.04 -0.35 33.48
CA TYR A 5 18.21 -0.85 32.41
C TYR A 5 17.37 -2.03 32.94
N GLY A 6 16.06 -1.80 33.09
CA GLY A 6 15.10 -2.80 33.52
C GLY A 6 14.72 -3.73 32.38
N GLY A 7 15.33 -4.92 32.38
CA GLY A 7 14.63 -6.20 32.29
C GLY A 7 13.61 -6.38 31.16
N ASN A 8 14.11 -6.57 29.94
CA ASN A 8 13.67 -7.61 29.00
C ASN A 8 14.65 -7.56 27.81
N GLU A 9 15.85 -8.10 28.00
CA GLU A 9 16.80 -8.32 26.91
C GLU A 9 16.23 -9.43 26.02
N ILE A 10 15.50 -9.03 24.97
CA ILE A 10 15.34 -9.86 23.79
C ILE A 10 16.72 -9.92 23.14
N ASN A 11 17.45 -11.02 23.38
CA ASN A 11 18.70 -11.29 22.68
C ASN A 11 18.40 -11.45 21.19
N TYR A 12 18.70 -10.43 20.40
CA TYR A 12 18.69 -10.53 18.95
C TYR A 12 20.04 -11.13 18.51
N PRO A 13 20.10 -12.37 17.99
CA PRO A 13 21.35 -12.96 17.50
C PRO A 13 21.89 -12.06 16.37
N HIS A 14 23.21 -11.77 16.36
CA HIS A 14 23.91 -10.90 15.41
C HIS A 14 23.18 -10.72 14.08
N LEU A 15 22.35 -9.69 14.06
CA LEU A 15 21.45 -9.35 12.98
C LEU A 15 22.23 -8.43 12.03
N PRO A 16 22.28 -8.71 10.71
CA PRO A 16 23.07 -7.89 9.79
C PRO A 16 22.64 -6.42 9.88
N GLU A 17 23.56 -5.49 10.14
CA GLU A 17 23.23 -4.07 10.21
C GLU A 17 23.41 -3.44 8.82
N THR A 18 22.40 -2.72 8.33
CA THR A 18 22.55 -1.84 7.17
C THR A 18 22.75 -0.42 7.67
N HIS A 19 23.89 0.18 7.34
CA HIS A 19 24.17 1.57 7.66
C HIS A 19 23.60 2.47 6.57
N LEU A 20 22.59 3.26 6.91
CA LEU A 20 22.06 4.30 6.06
C LEU A 20 22.68 5.65 6.45
N ILE A 21 23.12 6.39 5.43
CA ILE A 21 23.50 7.80 5.58
C ILE A 21 22.37 8.60 4.96
N LEU A 22 21.58 9.26 5.81
CA LEU A 22 20.50 10.14 5.37
C LEU A 22 21.08 11.55 5.22
N GLU A 23 21.11 12.06 3.99
CA GLU A 23 21.50 13.44 3.74
C GLU A 23 20.25 14.32 3.71
N THR A 24 20.19 15.26 4.64
CA THR A 24 19.10 16.23 4.75
C THR A 24 19.19 17.28 3.63
N LYS A 25 18.06 17.92 3.29
CA LYS A 25 17.98 18.94 2.21
C LYS A 25 18.90 20.16 2.47
N ASP A 26 19.32 20.38 3.71
CA ASP A 26 20.28 21.42 4.12
C ASP A 26 21.73 20.91 4.21
N GLY A 27 22.03 19.73 3.67
CA GLY A 27 23.39 19.20 3.53
C GLY A 27 23.98 18.59 4.80
N ARG A 28 23.17 18.35 5.84
CA ARG A 28 23.61 17.61 7.03
C ARG A 28 23.43 16.11 6.79
N SER A 29 24.47 15.32 7.04
CA SER A 29 24.35 13.86 7.08
C SER A 29 23.92 13.39 8.48
N CYS A 30 22.97 12.47 8.53
CA CYS A 30 22.59 11.75 9.72
C CYS A 30 22.85 10.26 9.47
N GLU A 31 23.74 9.68 10.27
CA GLU A 31 24.05 8.26 10.19
C GLU A 31 23.07 7.48 11.06
N ARG A 32 22.37 6.53 10.46
CA ARG A 32 21.47 5.61 11.16
C ARG A 32 21.79 4.18 10.73
N SER A 33 22.14 3.36 11.71
CA SER A 33 22.18 1.91 11.52
C SER A 33 20.76 1.37 11.63
N LEU A 34 20.26 0.75 10.57
CA LEU A 34 19.07 -0.10 10.66
C LEU A 34 19.54 -1.53 10.91
N THR A 35 19.14 -2.09 12.04
CA THR A 35 19.29 -3.52 12.30
C THR A 35 18.38 -4.27 11.33
N LEU A 36 18.95 -5.04 10.39
CA LEU A 36 18.16 -5.96 9.58
C LEU A 36 17.90 -7.25 10.34
N PRO A 37 16.82 -7.96 10.04
CA PRO A 37 15.75 -7.55 9.13
C PRO A 37 14.95 -6.32 9.57
N LEU A 38 14.36 -5.63 8.59
CA LEU A 38 13.38 -4.58 8.84
C LEU A 38 12.11 -5.25 9.36
N TYR A 39 11.79 -5.09 10.63
CA TYR A 39 10.62 -5.73 11.25
C TYR A 39 9.64 -4.68 11.77
N ALA A 40 8.35 -5.02 11.78
CA ALA A 40 7.26 -4.18 12.30
C ALA A 40 7.39 -3.77 13.78
N ASN A 41 8.34 -4.33 14.52
CA ASN A 41 8.63 -3.97 15.92
C ASN A 41 9.84 -3.03 16.09
N ASN A 42 10.54 -2.67 15.01
CA ASN A 42 11.69 -1.77 15.07
C ASN A 42 11.21 -0.30 15.01
N PRO A 43 11.44 0.52 16.05
CA PRO A 43 10.94 1.89 16.11
C PRO A 43 11.56 2.82 15.05
N ASP A 44 12.84 2.62 14.69
CA ASP A 44 13.52 3.43 13.66
C ASP A 44 12.96 3.12 12.27
N TYR A 45 12.69 1.84 11.99
CA TYR A 45 12.03 1.41 10.76
C TYR A 45 10.61 1.99 10.65
N LEU A 46 9.82 1.91 11.72
CA LEU A 46 8.48 2.53 11.74
C LEU A 46 8.55 4.05 11.60
N GLN A 47 9.57 4.70 12.16
CA GLN A 47 9.79 6.13 11.99
C GLN A 47 10.09 6.48 10.52
N LEU A 48 10.91 5.67 9.83
CA LEU A 48 11.16 5.85 8.40
C LEU A 48 9.89 5.72 7.56
N LEU A 49 9.08 4.68 7.80
CA LEU A 49 7.80 4.52 7.11
C LEU A 49 6.87 5.72 7.34
N ARG A 50 6.84 6.30 8.55
CA ARG A 50 5.98 7.45 8.86
C ARG A 50 6.44 8.78 8.28
N GLN A 51 7.74 8.93 8.03
CA GLN A 51 8.33 10.23 7.68
C GLN A 51 8.80 10.30 6.24
N ASN A 52 8.80 9.18 5.51
CA ASN A 52 9.38 9.09 4.19
C ASN A 52 8.49 8.27 3.25
N ASP A 53 7.71 8.99 2.45
CA ASP A 53 6.79 8.40 1.47
C ASP A 53 7.52 7.54 0.43
N LEU A 54 8.74 7.91 0.03
CA LEU A 54 9.55 7.11 -0.90
C LEU A 54 9.96 5.77 -0.28
N PHE A 55 10.33 5.78 0.99
CA PHE A 55 10.65 4.55 1.72
C PHE A 55 9.39 3.68 1.88
N PHE A 56 8.24 4.28 2.16
CA PHE A 56 6.96 3.56 2.20
C PHE A 56 6.63 2.96 0.83
N MET A 57 6.76 3.73 -0.26
CA MET A 57 6.53 3.21 -1.62
C MET A 57 7.49 2.06 -1.96
N ALA A 58 8.77 2.16 -1.58
CA ALA A 58 9.71 1.06 -1.77
C ALA A 58 9.24 -0.21 -1.04
N GLU A 59 8.76 -0.08 0.20
CA GLU A 59 8.22 -1.18 1.01
C GLU A 59 6.98 -1.83 0.37
N LEU A 60 6.10 -1.04 -0.27
CA LEU A 60 4.96 -1.55 -1.03
C LEU A 60 5.39 -2.22 -2.35
N SER A 61 6.39 -1.67 -3.03
CA SER A 61 6.85 -2.16 -4.33
C SER A 61 7.66 -3.47 -4.29
N ASP A 62 8.08 -3.92 -3.11
CA ASP A 62 8.78 -5.20 -2.95
C ASP A 62 7.85 -6.28 -2.36
N TYR A 63 6.56 -5.98 -2.17
CA TYR A 63 5.62 -6.76 -1.36
C TYR A 63 6.10 -7.00 0.09
N ALA A 64 7.19 -6.37 0.52
CA ALA A 64 7.77 -6.59 1.84
C ALA A 64 6.82 -6.15 2.98
N ALA A 65 5.90 -5.22 2.69
CA ALA A 65 4.86 -4.80 3.62
C ALA A 65 3.94 -5.95 4.04
N VAL A 66 3.47 -6.79 3.10
CA VAL A 66 2.47 -7.84 3.39
C VAL A 66 3.05 -8.99 4.22
N ASP A 67 4.38 -9.17 4.18
CA ASP A 67 5.07 -10.17 5.00
C ASP A 67 5.21 -9.74 6.48
N LYS A 68 5.12 -8.43 6.75
CA LYS A 68 5.46 -7.83 8.05
C LYS A 68 4.26 -7.24 8.78
N PHE A 69 3.26 -6.80 8.04
CA PHE A 69 2.10 -6.07 8.53
C PHE A 69 0.82 -6.68 7.99
N HIS A 70 -0.26 -6.51 8.75
CA HIS A 70 -1.58 -6.58 8.13
C HIS A 70 -1.82 -5.25 7.39
N VAL A 71 -2.12 -5.30 6.10
CA VAL A 71 -2.27 -4.11 5.26
C VAL A 71 -3.75 -3.87 5.00
N THR A 72 -4.23 -2.69 5.38
CA THR A 72 -5.62 -2.29 5.13
C THR A 72 -5.71 -1.21 4.06
N TYR A 73 -6.77 -1.30 3.25
CA TYR A 73 -7.00 -0.43 2.10
C TYR A 73 -8.33 0.28 2.25
N ARG A 74 -8.37 1.56 1.89
CA ARG A 74 -9.61 2.32 1.73
C ARG A 74 -9.58 3.08 0.42
N LEU A 75 -10.59 2.86 -0.43
CA LEU A 75 -10.78 3.62 -1.65
C LEU A 75 -11.58 4.90 -1.39
N GLU A 76 -11.24 5.97 -2.10
CA GLU A 76 -11.97 7.23 -2.09
C GLU A 76 -12.08 7.80 -3.51
N ALA A 77 -13.31 7.96 -4.00
CA ALA A 77 -13.58 8.72 -5.21
C ALA A 77 -13.38 10.22 -4.96
N THR A 78 -12.60 10.89 -5.80
CA THR A 78 -12.34 12.33 -5.63
C THR A 78 -13.33 13.18 -6.44
N PRO A 79 -13.38 14.51 -6.19
CA PRO A 79 -14.11 15.43 -7.05
C PRO A 79 -13.60 15.51 -8.50
N TYR A 80 -12.42 14.97 -8.80
CA TYR A 80 -11.81 14.99 -10.13
C TYR A 80 -12.20 13.79 -11.00
N ALA A 81 -12.84 12.77 -10.43
CA ALA A 81 -13.37 11.66 -11.20
C ALA A 81 -14.50 12.13 -12.13
N SER A 82 -14.34 11.81 -13.42
CA SER A 82 -15.39 12.02 -14.41
C SER A 82 -16.60 11.10 -14.12
N ALA A 83 -17.78 11.44 -14.63
CA ALA A 83 -18.95 10.57 -14.50
C ALA A 83 -18.69 9.17 -15.12
N THR A 84 -17.99 9.14 -16.25
CA THR A 84 -17.59 7.91 -16.93
C THR A 84 -16.63 7.08 -16.08
N ASP A 85 -15.63 7.68 -15.43
CA ASP A 85 -14.71 6.94 -14.56
C ASP A 85 -15.41 6.36 -13.33
N LYS A 86 -16.33 7.15 -12.75
CA LYS A 86 -17.15 6.72 -11.62
C LYS A 86 -17.95 5.46 -11.93
N GLU A 87 -18.64 5.47 -13.06
CA GLU A 87 -19.47 4.36 -13.50
C GLU A 87 -18.64 3.16 -13.97
N ALA A 88 -17.58 3.40 -14.75
CA ALA A 88 -16.84 2.33 -15.41
C ALA A 88 -15.94 1.51 -14.48
N TRP A 89 -15.34 2.13 -13.46
CA TRP A 89 -14.34 1.42 -12.65
C TRP A 89 -14.26 1.86 -11.18
N ILE A 90 -14.49 3.13 -10.84
CA ILE A 90 -14.31 3.58 -9.45
C ILE A 90 -15.41 3.02 -8.53
N HIS A 91 -16.69 3.20 -8.87
CA HIS A 91 -17.78 2.66 -8.05
C HIS A 91 -17.79 1.13 -8.01
N PRO A 92 -17.56 0.41 -9.13
CA PRO A 92 -17.38 -1.04 -9.08
C PRO A 92 -16.28 -1.48 -8.10
N LEU A 93 -15.09 -0.85 -8.14
CA LEU A 93 -14.02 -1.16 -7.19
C LEU A 93 -14.43 -0.86 -5.75
N MET A 94 -15.09 0.27 -5.50
CA MET A 94 -15.54 0.61 -4.15
C MET A 94 -16.56 -0.39 -3.62
N ALA A 95 -17.53 -0.81 -4.45
CA ALA A 95 -18.53 -1.80 -4.09
C ALA A 95 -17.88 -3.15 -3.76
N ALA A 96 -16.92 -3.60 -4.58
CA ALA A 96 -16.16 -4.82 -4.32
C ALA A 96 -15.43 -4.81 -2.97
N GLY A 97 -14.99 -3.64 -2.50
CA GLY A 97 -14.35 -3.48 -1.20
C GLY A 97 -15.30 -3.49 0.00
N GLU A 98 -16.60 -3.26 -0.20
CA GLU A 98 -17.59 -3.31 0.89
C GLU A 98 -18.05 -4.75 1.21
N GLU A 99 -17.85 -5.69 0.29
CA GLU A 99 -18.28 -7.09 0.42
C GLU A 99 -17.26 -8.00 1.16
N ASP A 100 -16.10 -7.44 1.57
CA ASP A 100 -14.99 -8.14 2.27
C ASP A 100 -14.49 -9.40 1.51
N ASP A 101 -14.45 -9.27 0.19
CA ASP A 101 -14.13 -10.35 -0.74
C ASP A 101 -12.61 -10.54 -0.92
N TYR A 102 -12.11 -11.76 -0.75
CA TYR A 102 -10.69 -12.12 -0.96
C TYR A 102 -10.08 -11.66 -2.32
N PRO A 103 -10.83 -11.69 -3.45
CA PRO A 103 -10.37 -11.09 -4.70
C PRO A 103 -10.04 -9.59 -4.60
N PHE A 104 -10.75 -8.83 -3.77
CA PHE A 104 -10.54 -7.38 -3.62
C PHE A 104 -9.22 -7.04 -2.93
N GLU A 105 -8.83 -7.77 -1.88
CA GLU A 105 -7.54 -7.56 -1.21
C GLU A 105 -6.36 -7.79 -2.17
N SER A 106 -6.44 -8.83 -3.01
CA SER A 106 -5.41 -9.15 -4.01
C SER A 106 -5.30 -8.04 -5.05
N LEU A 107 -6.43 -7.52 -5.53
CA LEU A 107 -6.49 -6.39 -6.44
C LEU A 107 -5.86 -5.12 -5.83
N MET A 108 -6.18 -4.79 -4.58
CA MET A 108 -5.59 -3.64 -3.89
C MET A 108 -4.08 -3.80 -3.68
N GLN A 109 -3.60 -5.00 -3.36
CA GLN A 109 -2.18 -5.31 -3.30
C GLN A 109 -1.49 -5.08 -4.65
N HIS A 110 -2.05 -5.61 -5.75
CA HIS A 110 -1.48 -5.44 -7.08
C HIS A 110 -1.46 -3.97 -7.52
N MET A 111 -2.56 -3.23 -7.31
CA MET A 111 -2.64 -1.81 -7.65
C MET A 111 -1.63 -0.97 -6.87
N THR A 112 -1.55 -1.19 -5.55
CA THR A 112 -0.62 -0.42 -4.69
C THR A 112 0.83 -0.72 -5.04
N TYR A 113 1.18 -1.99 -5.32
CA TYR A 113 2.47 -2.39 -5.86
C TYR A 113 2.80 -1.65 -7.17
N TYR A 114 1.89 -1.67 -8.16
CA TYR A 114 2.14 -1.07 -9.47
C TYR A 114 2.30 0.44 -9.40
N ILE A 115 1.46 1.11 -8.60
CA ILE A 115 1.54 2.55 -8.38
C ILE A 115 2.86 2.89 -7.68
N ALA A 116 3.23 2.15 -6.64
CA ALA A 116 4.47 2.37 -5.92
C ALA A 116 5.72 2.14 -6.79
N LEU A 117 5.73 1.09 -7.62
CA LEU A 117 6.81 0.83 -8.57
C LEU A 117 6.93 1.93 -9.62
N SER A 118 5.80 2.43 -10.13
CA SER A 118 5.77 3.45 -11.19
C SER A 118 6.10 4.85 -10.68
N LEU A 119 5.72 5.16 -9.44
CA LEU A 119 5.86 6.50 -8.85
C LEU A 119 6.99 6.61 -7.82
N GLY A 120 7.66 5.51 -7.45
CA GLY A 120 8.69 5.45 -6.41
C GLY A 120 9.94 6.31 -6.66
N GLY A 121 10.11 6.85 -7.88
CA GLY A 121 11.16 7.81 -8.20
C GLY A 121 10.75 9.29 -8.14
N GLN A 122 9.48 9.60 -7.85
CA GLN A 122 8.97 10.97 -7.80
C GLN A 122 9.30 11.63 -6.44
N ASP A 123 9.64 12.92 -6.44
CA ASP A 123 9.77 13.64 -5.17
C ASP A 123 8.41 13.88 -4.49
N ASP A 124 8.43 14.20 -3.19
CA ASP A 124 7.21 14.40 -2.38
C ASP A 124 6.26 15.45 -2.99
N ARG A 125 6.79 16.48 -3.67
CA ARG A 125 5.95 17.55 -4.26
C ARG A 125 5.25 17.05 -5.50
N ALA A 126 5.94 16.29 -6.34
CA ALA A 126 5.36 15.66 -7.52
C ALA A 126 4.28 14.66 -7.10
N LEU A 127 4.55 13.81 -6.11
CA LEU A 127 3.57 12.86 -5.58
C LEU A 127 2.34 13.58 -5.01
N ALA A 128 2.52 14.60 -4.17
CA ALA A 128 1.42 15.39 -3.63
C ALA A 128 0.57 16.05 -4.74
N GLY A 129 1.21 16.50 -5.82
CA GLY A 129 0.52 17.04 -7.00
C GLY A 129 -0.32 16.01 -7.75
N LEU A 130 0.12 14.75 -7.79
CA LEU A 130 -0.65 13.63 -8.37
C LEU A 130 -1.84 13.27 -7.48
N VAL A 131 -1.62 13.10 -6.18
CA VAL A 131 -2.68 12.84 -5.18
C VAL A 131 -3.76 13.92 -5.24
N ALA A 132 -3.37 15.20 -5.34
CA ALA A 132 -4.30 16.31 -5.36
C ALA A 132 -5.20 16.38 -6.60
N ARG A 133 -4.94 15.58 -7.66
CA ARG A 133 -5.66 15.63 -8.94
C ARG A 133 -6.17 14.27 -9.42
N ALA A 134 -5.80 13.18 -8.74
CA ALA A 134 -6.18 11.84 -9.14
C ALA A 134 -7.71 11.67 -9.06
N PRO A 135 -8.33 10.91 -9.98
CA PRO A 135 -9.76 10.64 -9.95
C PRO A 135 -10.15 9.74 -8.77
N CYS A 136 -9.26 8.86 -8.32
CA CYS A 136 -9.46 7.99 -7.17
C CYS A 136 -8.19 7.93 -6.32
N LEU A 137 -8.36 7.68 -5.02
CA LEU A 137 -7.28 7.52 -4.05
C LEU A 137 -7.37 6.15 -3.36
N ILE A 138 -6.22 5.54 -3.11
CA ILE A 138 -6.09 4.42 -2.17
C ILE A 138 -5.38 4.93 -0.94
N HIS A 139 -6.03 4.84 0.22
CA HIS A 139 -5.37 5.00 1.50
C HIS A 139 -4.87 3.64 1.97
N VAL A 140 -3.57 3.50 2.11
CA VAL A 140 -2.90 2.29 2.59
C VAL A 140 -2.47 2.53 4.02
N ARG A 141 -2.79 1.59 4.92
CA ARG A 141 -2.33 1.61 6.30
C ARG A 141 -1.67 0.28 6.65
N LEU A 142 -0.54 0.36 7.35
CA LEU A 142 0.19 -0.80 7.86
C LEU A 142 -0.15 -1.00 9.33
N GLU A 143 -0.94 -2.02 9.62
CA GLU A 143 -1.32 -2.34 10.99
C GLU A 143 -0.19 -3.10 11.70
N LEU A 144 0.17 -2.59 12.88
CA LEU A 144 1.22 -3.19 13.70
C LEU A 144 0.74 -4.52 14.28
N PRO A 145 1.59 -5.57 14.29
CA PRO A 145 1.28 -6.82 14.98
C PRO A 145 0.96 -6.60 16.46
N THR A 146 0.04 -7.41 16.98
CA THR A 146 -0.32 -7.41 18.40
C THR A 146 0.92 -7.58 19.28
N GLY A 147 1.13 -6.65 20.21
CA GLY A 147 2.30 -6.65 21.10
C GLY A 147 3.49 -5.82 20.62
N SER A 148 3.37 -5.11 19.49
CA SER A 148 4.35 -4.10 19.10
C SER A 148 4.41 -2.98 20.16
N ALA A 149 5.62 -2.70 20.67
CA ALA A 149 5.86 -1.67 21.69
C ALA A 149 5.95 -0.25 21.10
N ALA A 150 5.65 -0.09 19.81
CA ALA A 150 5.85 1.16 19.11
C ALA A 150 4.80 2.21 19.49
N SER A 151 5.27 3.38 19.91
CA SER A 151 4.44 4.58 20.09
C SER A 151 4.20 5.29 18.77
N GLY A 152 3.10 6.05 18.68
CA GLY A 152 2.71 6.87 17.52
C GLY A 152 1.68 6.21 16.60
N ASP A 153 1.21 6.97 15.62
CA ASP A 153 0.20 6.52 14.65
C ASP A 153 0.73 5.36 13.79
N GLN A 154 -0.19 4.56 13.26
CA GLN A 154 0.14 3.52 12.30
C GLN A 154 0.71 4.16 11.02
N PRO A 155 1.77 3.59 10.42
CA PRO A 155 2.26 4.07 9.13
C PRO A 155 1.13 4.05 8.09
N ALA A 156 0.97 5.13 7.35
CA ALA A 156 0.00 5.23 6.28
C ALA A 156 0.51 6.12 5.15
N ILE A 157 0.07 5.81 3.92
CA ILE A 157 0.30 6.61 2.72
C ILE A 157 -0.98 6.70 1.90
N THR A 158 -1.16 7.78 1.15
CA THR A 158 -2.24 7.92 0.18
C THR A 158 -1.67 7.89 -1.23
N LEU A 159 -2.14 6.97 -2.04
CA LEU A 159 -1.66 6.74 -3.39
C LEU A 159 -2.68 7.26 -4.41
N PRO A 160 -2.21 7.94 -5.49
CA PRO A 160 -3.08 8.35 -6.58
C PRO A 160 -3.39 7.17 -7.50
N VAL A 161 -4.68 6.88 -7.70
CA VAL A 161 -5.14 5.96 -8.74
C VAL A 161 -5.51 6.80 -9.97
N ASP A 162 -4.54 6.96 -10.87
CA ASP A 162 -4.69 7.72 -12.11
C ASP A 162 -4.21 6.87 -13.31
N PRO A 163 -5.11 6.15 -13.99
CA PRO A 163 -4.76 5.26 -15.09
C PRO A 163 -4.12 5.94 -16.30
N GLU A 164 -4.31 7.26 -16.46
CA GLU A 164 -3.70 8.03 -17.55
C GLU A 164 -2.24 8.36 -17.26
N ARG A 165 -1.84 8.36 -16.00
CA ARG A 165 -0.47 8.73 -15.56
C ARG A 165 0.37 7.55 -15.12
N VAL A 166 -0.25 6.44 -14.76
CA VAL A 166 0.42 5.21 -14.35
C VAL A 166 0.29 4.18 -15.49
N PRO A 167 1.36 3.94 -16.27
CA PRO A 167 1.31 3.00 -17.38
C PRO A 167 0.87 1.60 -16.94
N GLY A 168 -0.07 1.00 -17.68
CA GLY A 168 -0.58 -0.35 -17.39
C GLY A 168 -1.63 -0.42 -16.28
N LEU A 169 -1.83 0.64 -15.49
CA LEU A 169 -2.81 0.64 -14.38
C LEU A 169 -4.25 0.44 -14.88
N ARG A 170 -4.61 1.00 -16.05
CA ARG A 170 -5.94 0.77 -16.62
C ARG A 170 -6.19 -0.70 -16.93
N GLN A 171 -5.23 -1.36 -17.57
CA GLN A 171 -5.33 -2.76 -17.94
C GLN A 171 -5.44 -3.65 -16.71
N LEU A 172 -4.67 -3.34 -15.65
CA LEU A 172 -4.76 -4.03 -14.37
C LEU A 172 -6.16 -3.90 -13.75
N ILE A 173 -6.69 -2.68 -13.68
CA ILE A 173 -8.04 -2.43 -13.13
C ILE A 173 -9.09 -3.20 -13.93
N ASP A 174 -9.07 -3.10 -15.25
CA ASP A 174 -10.06 -3.74 -16.12
C ASP A 174 -9.99 -5.28 -15.99
N GLN A 175 -8.79 -5.87 -15.98
CA GLN A 175 -8.60 -7.33 -15.82
C GLN A 175 -9.10 -7.85 -14.47
N GLU A 176 -8.82 -7.12 -13.41
CA GLU A 176 -9.15 -7.55 -12.05
C GLU A 176 -10.63 -7.35 -11.73
N LEU A 177 -11.27 -6.31 -12.30
CA LEU A 177 -12.72 -6.16 -12.28
C LEU A 177 -13.41 -7.29 -13.06
N GLU A 178 -12.89 -7.69 -14.23
CA GLU A 178 -13.42 -8.84 -14.98
C GLU A 178 -13.33 -10.13 -14.16
N ILE A 179 -12.21 -10.38 -13.49
CA ILE A 179 -12.05 -11.54 -12.59
C ILE A 179 -13.06 -11.47 -11.44
N TYR A 180 -13.22 -10.30 -10.82
CA TYR A 180 -14.19 -10.11 -9.74
C TYR A 180 -15.63 -10.41 -10.19
N GLU A 181 -16.06 -9.88 -11.33
CA GLU A 181 -17.37 -10.18 -11.91
C GLU A 181 -17.56 -11.69 -12.17
N MET A 182 -16.53 -12.36 -12.71
CA MET A 182 -16.57 -13.80 -12.95
C MET A 182 -16.68 -14.64 -11.68
N VAL A 183 -16.08 -14.19 -10.57
CA VAL A 183 -16.08 -14.90 -9.28
C VAL A 183 -17.35 -14.65 -8.49
N THR A 184 -17.94 -13.45 -8.61
CA THR A 184 -19.18 -13.06 -7.92
C THR A 184 -20.45 -13.53 -8.64
N MET A 185 -20.39 -13.78 -9.95
CA MET A 185 -21.49 -14.45 -10.67
C MET A 185 -21.67 -15.89 -10.17
N ASP A 186 -22.79 -16.15 -9.46
CA ASP A 186 -23.19 -17.50 -9.04
C ASP A 186 -23.40 -18.40 -10.27
N PRO A 187 -22.65 -19.51 -10.43
CA PRO A 187 -22.87 -20.46 -11.52
C PRO A 187 -24.23 -21.18 -11.46
N ARG A 188 -25.08 -20.90 -10.47
CA ARG A 188 -26.41 -21.51 -10.26
C ARG A 188 -27.60 -20.64 -10.63
N ASP A 189 -27.41 -19.50 -11.29
CA ASP A 189 -28.52 -18.77 -11.93
C ASP A 189 -28.51 -19.01 -13.45
N PRO A 190 -29.11 -20.11 -13.97
CA PRO A 190 -29.23 -20.37 -15.39
C PRO A 190 -30.40 -19.55 -15.96
N GLY A 191 -30.28 -18.23 -15.91
CA GLY A 191 -31.23 -17.30 -16.50
C GLY A 191 -30.92 -17.02 -17.97
N GLU A 192 -31.51 -17.86 -18.83
CA GLU A 192 -31.80 -17.65 -20.26
C GLU A 192 -30.64 -17.49 -21.27
N ASP A 193 -30.68 -18.37 -22.28
CA ASP A 193 -30.02 -18.30 -23.59
C ASP A 193 -28.48 -18.30 -23.65
N ARG A 194 -27.89 -19.48 -23.43
CA ARG A 194 -26.63 -19.83 -24.11
C ARG A 194 -26.92 -20.79 -25.27
N PRO A 195 -26.46 -20.51 -26.50
CA PRO A 195 -26.60 -21.45 -27.60
C PRO A 195 -25.77 -22.69 -27.30
N ALA A 196 -26.42 -23.85 -27.38
CA ALA A 196 -25.74 -25.14 -27.34
C ALA A 196 -24.81 -25.23 -28.57
N PHE A 197 -23.52 -25.38 -28.32
CA PHE A 197 -22.59 -25.82 -29.36
C PHE A 197 -22.62 -27.34 -29.36
N ASP A 198 -23.11 -27.92 -30.46
CA ASP A 198 -23.01 -29.34 -30.81
C ASP A 198 -21.55 -29.77 -31.02
#